data_AF-A0A748S0L4-F1
#
_entry.id   AF-A0A748S0L4-F1
#
_cell.length_a   1.000
_cell.length_b   1.000
_cell.length_c   1.000
_cell.angle_alpha   90.00
_cell.angle_beta   90.00
_cell.angle_gamma   90.00
#
_symmetry.space_group_name_H-M   'P 1'
#
loop_
_entity.id
_entity.type
_entity.pdbx_description
1 polymer ?
#
loop_
_entity_poly.entity_id
_entity_poly.type
_entity_poly.pdbx_seq_one_letter_code
_entity_poly.pdbx_strand_id
1 'polypeptide(L)'
;MHRIDTLTAVKDKFGPGKNGFTDGNIRTGRLATWLNSAMWDAIQEEMCAVIERAGIELNKEEHDQLYKAILLLAGGVINEVALLAKNNLSDVEDRDEAVENLGLKPTVDKAKNAVQRDGDTMTGKLTLPQTSGFGVNTDNALGGNSIVFGDNDTGIKQNGDGILDVYANGQHVFRFQDGVAMALKNIQAGNGRMFTLSSSDSSTKNVGFRSWGNPSRPVVVELDDDSGWHFYSQRNTDGSITFAVNGQMNPSNYANFDARYQTKTGGVQDVRLGSAIGIGRGGDAPSGHLLSGVDGGANVDWANARPVQVLINGVWRNVVSL
;
A
#
# COMPACT_ATOMS: atom_id res chain seq x y z
N MET A 1 -44.12 -76.31 24.16
CA MET A 1 -45.04 -76.60 25.28
C MET A 1 -46.38 -77.18 24.79
N HIS A 2 -46.95 -78.18 25.48
CA HIS A 2 -48.30 -78.72 25.18
C HIS A 2 -49.33 -78.35 26.26
N ARG A 3 -50.62 -78.66 26.04
CA ARG A 3 -51.68 -78.47 27.04
C ARG A 3 -51.80 -79.72 27.92
N ILE A 4 -52.24 -79.57 29.17
CA ILE A 4 -52.45 -80.70 30.08
C ILE A 4 -53.52 -81.66 29.52
N ASP A 5 -53.20 -82.95 29.48
CA ASP A 5 -53.95 -83.98 28.77
C ASP A 5 -54.18 -85.25 29.61
N THR A 6 -53.99 -85.16 30.92
CA THR A 6 -54.32 -86.26 31.85
C THR A 6 -55.82 -86.52 31.92
N LEU A 7 -56.22 -87.73 32.33
CA LEU A 7 -57.63 -88.13 32.43
C LEU A 7 -58.48 -87.22 33.36
N THR A 8 -57.82 -86.56 34.30
CA THR A 8 -58.43 -85.61 35.26
C THR A 8 -58.32 -84.14 34.82
N ALA A 9 -57.73 -83.87 33.65
CA ALA A 9 -57.72 -82.54 33.06
C ALA A 9 -59.15 -82.09 32.75
N VAL A 10 -59.42 -80.80 32.91
CA VAL A 10 -60.71 -80.24 32.52
C VAL A 10 -60.73 -80.09 31.02
N LYS A 11 -61.47 -80.97 30.35
CA LYS A 11 -61.65 -80.89 28.91
C LYS A 11 -62.21 -79.52 28.53
N ASP A 12 -61.58 -78.89 27.53
CA ASP A 12 -62.03 -77.62 26.92
C ASP A 12 -62.21 -76.43 27.89
N LYS A 13 -61.49 -76.41 29.02
CA LYS A 13 -61.59 -75.33 30.04
C LYS A 13 -61.44 -73.92 29.44
N PHE A 14 -60.60 -73.77 28.42
CA PHE A 14 -60.34 -72.50 27.75
C PHE A 14 -60.84 -72.46 26.29
N GLY A 15 -61.79 -73.33 25.93
CA GLY A 15 -62.35 -73.49 24.58
C GLY A 15 -62.01 -74.85 23.94
N PRO A 16 -62.60 -75.18 22.78
CA PRO A 16 -62.42 -76.49 22.13
C PRO A 16 -60.94 -76.86 21.92
N GLY A 17 -60.55 -78.03 22.38
CA GLY A 17 -59.17 -78.56 22.37
C GLY A 17 -58.24 -77.98 23.43
N LYS A 18 -58.70 -77.06 24.29
CA LYS A 18 -57.85 -76.33 25.25
C LYS A 18 -58.15 -76.76 26.68
N ASN A 19 -57.67 -77.95 27.00
CA ASN A 19 -57.77 -78.52 28.33
C ASN A 19 -57.02 -77.66 29.37
N GLY A 20 -57.46 -77.70 30.63
CA GLY A 20 -56.86 -76.91 31.71
C GLY A 20 -56.90 -77.59 33.08
N PHE A 21 -56.14 -77.03 34.02
CA PHE A 21 -56.01 -77.53 35.39
C PHE A 21 -57.25 -77.24 36.25
N THR A 22 -57.50 -78.05 37.27
CA THR A 22 -58.48 -77.83 38.33
C THR A 22 -57.93 -78.33 39.66
N ASP A 23 -58.27 -77.66 40.77
CA ASP A 23 -57.86 -78.06 42.13
C ASP A 23 -58.61 -79.30 42.64
N GLY A 24 -59.58 -79.78 41.84
CA GLY A 24 -60.52 -80.82 42.22
C GLY A 24 -61.64 -80.27 43.10
N ASN A 25 -62.54 -81.15 43.52
CA ASN A 25 -63.60 -80.85 44.47
C ASN A 25 -64.04 -82.15 45.16
N ILE A 26 -63.66 -82.28 46.43
CA ILE A 26 -63.89 -83.48 47.24
C ILE A 26 -65.39 -83.76 47.42
N ARG A 27 -66.23 -82.73 47.50
CA ARG A 27 -67.69 -82.89 47.66
C ARG A 27 -68.36 -83.47 46.42
N THR A 28 -67.78 -83.26 45.23
CA THR A 28 -68.32 -83.76 43.97
C THR A 28 -67.57 -84.99 43.44
N GLY A 29 -66.64 -85.54 44.23
CA GLY A 29 -65.76 -86.63 43.80
C GLY A 29 -64.83 -86.26 42.64
N ARG A 30 -64.68 -84.98 42.33
CA ARG A 30 -63.83 -84.51 41.23
C ARG A 30 -62.38 -84.48 41.70
N LEU A 31 -61.53 -85.25 41.05
CA LEU A 31 -60.10 -85.24 41.35
C LEU A 31 -59.46 -83.93 40.87
N ALA A 32 -58.41 -83.50 41.58
CA ALA A 32 -57.52 -82.46 41.09
C ALA A 32 -56.85 -82.94 39.80
N THR A 33 -56.49 -82.01 38.91
CA THR A 33 -55.78 -82.37 37.68
C THR A 33 -54.44 -82.99 38.03
N TRP A 34 -54.29 -84.26 37.68
CA TRP A 34 -53.04 -84.96 37.73
C TRP A 34 -52.03 -84.28 36.84
N LEU A 35 -50.83 -84.14 37.41
CA LEU A 35 -49.65 -83.72 36.69
C LEU A 35 -49.06 -84.95 36.01
N ASN A 36 -48.57 -84.80 34.78
CA ASN A 36 -47.82 -85.84 34.08
C ASN A 36 -46.40 -85.36 33.79
N SER A 37 -45.49 -86.32 33.60
CA SER A 37 -44.09 -86.02 33.28
C SER A 37 -43.99 -85.21 32.00
N ALA A 38 -44.71 -85.59 30.94
CA ALA A 38 -44.66 -84.90 29.64
C ALA A 38 -44.85 -83.37 29.73
N MET A 39 -45.79 -82.88 30.56
CA MET A 39 -46.03 -81.44 30.73
C MET A 39 -44.89 -80.76 31.52
N TRP A 40 -44.39 -81.41 32.57
CA TRP A 40 -43.30 -80.87 33.39
C TRP A 40 -41.96 -80.92 32.67
N ASP A 41 -41.68 -81.99 31.94
CA ASP A 41 -40.56 -82.12 31.03
C ASP A 41 -40.64 -80.99 30.00
N ALA A 42 -41.79 -80.74 29.39
CA ALA A 42 -41.95 -79.64 28.43
C ALA A 42 -41.72 -78.24 29.04
N ILE A 43 -42.15 -77.97 30.27
CA ILE A 43 -41.87 -76.69 30.95
C ILE A 43 -40.39 -76.57 31.27
N GLN A 44 -39.80 -77.64 31.83
CA GLN A 44 -38.39 -77.69 32.17
C GLN A 44 -37.53 -77.46 30.92
N GLU A 45 -37.79 -78.18 29.83
CA GLU A 45 -37.01 -78.07 28.59
C GLU A 45 -37.17 -76.70 27.93
N GLU A 46 -38.34 -76.03 27.98
CA GLU A 46 -38.48 -74.67 27.44
C GLU A 46 -37.67 -73.64 28.24
N MET A 47 -37.59 -73.81 29.57
CA MET A 47 -36.77 -72.94 30.42
C MET A 47 -35.27 -73.26 30.28
N CYS A 48 -34.92 -74.55 30.29
CA CYS A 48 -33.56 -75.05 30.12
C CYS A 48 -33.02 -74.66 28.74
N ALA A 49 -33.81 -74.81 27.68
CA ALA A 49 -33.40 -74.42 26.33
C ALA A 49 -33.07 -72.93 26.22
N VAL A 50 -33.76 -72.03 26.93
CA VAL A 50 -33.38 -70.60 26.96
C VAL A 50 -32.05 -70.39 27.67
N ILE A 51 -31.81 -71.10 28.76
CA ILE A 51 -30.57 -71.02 29.56
C ILE A 51 -29.37 -71.57 28.78
N GLU A 52 -29.52 -72.76 28.19
CA GLU A 52 -28.49 -73.42 27.40
C GLU A 52 -28.19 -72.64 26.12
N ARG A 53 -29.21 -72.07 25.44
CA ARG A 53 -29.01 -71.20 24.27
C ARG A 53 -28.29 -69.89 24.61
N ALA A 54 -28.38 -69.43 25.86
CA ALA A 54 -27.56 -68.32 26.36
C ALA A 54 -26.12 -68.74 26.70
N GLY A 55 -25.76 -70.02 26.51
CA GLY A 55 -24.44 -70.57 26.83
C GLY A 55 -24.21 -70.84 28.31
N ILE A 56 -25.26 -70.85 29.13
CA ILE A 56 -25.16 -71.12 30.57
C ILE A 56 -25.36 -72.62 30.82
N GLU A 57 -24.46 -73.24 31.58
CA GLU A 57 -24.61 -74.63 32.01
C GLU A 57 -25.70 -74.74 33.09
N LEU A 58 -26.62 -75.70 32.94
CA LEU A 58 -27.71 -75.90 33.90
C LEU A 58 -27.16 -76.33 35.26
N ASN A 59 -27.59 -75.64 36.32
CA ASN A 59 -27.14 -75.89 37.67
C ASN A 59 -28.34 -75.90 38.62
N LYS A 60 -28.67 -77.08 39.15
CA LYS A 60 -29.80 -77.28 40.07
C LYS A 60 -29.69 -76.48 41.37
N GLU A 61 -28.48 -76.05 41.76
CA GLU A 61 -28.24 -75.24 42.96
C GLU A 61 -28.42 -73.73 42.69
N GLU A 62 -28.71 -73.33 41.45
CA GLU A 62 -28.86 -71.93 41.03
C GLU A 62 -30.31 -71.64 40.60
N HIS A 63 -30.93 -70.60 41.15
CA HIS A 63 -32.37 -70.32 40.99
C HIS A 63 -32.67 -69.01 40.23
N ASP A 64 -31.68 -68.42 39.56
CA ASP A 64 -31.82 -67.21 38.74
C ASP A 64 -31.27 -67.40 37.30
N GLN A 65 -31.00 -68.64 36.89
CA GLN A 65 -30.39 -68.96 35.59
C GLN A 65 -31.19 -68.42 34.41
N LEU A 66 -32.53 -68.52 34.44
CA LEU A 66 -33.39 -67.98 33.38
C LEU A 66 -33.28 -66.45 33.27
N TYR A 67 -33.16 -65.74 34.40
CA TYR A 67 -32.98 -64.30 34.41
C TYR A 67 -31.62 -63.89 33.82
N LYS A 68 -30.54 -64.58 34.23
CA LYS A 68 -29.20 -64.39 33.65
C LYS A 68 -29.16 -64.68 32.15
N ALA A 69 -29.84 -65.74 31.72
CA ALA A 69 -29.97 -66.11 30.31
C ALA A 69 -30.65 -65.01 29.48
N ILE A 70 -31.75 -64.44 29.99
CA ILE A 70 -32.45 -63.35 29.32
C ILE A 70 -31.56 -62.10 29.22
N LEU A 71 -30.83 -61.74 30.29
CA LEU A 71 -29.91 -60.61 30.25
C LEU A 71 -28.77 -60.82 29.24
N LEU A 72 -28.21 -62.02 29.17
CA LEU A 72 -27.15 -62.36 28.22
C LEU A 72 -27.65 -62.37 26.78
N LEU A 73 -28.79 -62.99 26.51
CA LEU A 73 -29.37 -63.04 25.16
C LEU A 73 -29.81 -61.65 24.70
N ALA A 74 -30.46 -60.87 25.55
CA ALA A 74 -30.87 -59.51 25.21
C ALA A 74 -29.66 -58.56 25.08
N GLY A 75 -28.70 -58.64 26.02
CA GLY A 75 -27.50 -57.80 26.01
C GLY A 75 -26.52 -58.15 24.89
N GLY A 76 -26.36 -59.44 24.57
CA GLY A 76 -25.52 -59.93 23.47
C GLY A 76 -26.02 -59.44 22.11
N VAL A 77 -27.32 -59.59 21.84
CA VAL A 77 -27.92 -59.09 20.60
C VAL A 77 -27.76 -57.57 20.48
N ILE A 78 -27.99 -56.80 21.54
CA ILE A 78 -27.81 -55.34 21.51
C ILE A 78 -26.34 -54.96 21.22
N ASN A 79 -25.38 -55.70 21.76
CA ASN A 79 -23.95 -55.43 21.50
C ASN A 79 -23.50 -55.76 20.06
N GLU A 80 -24.24 -56.59 19.33
CA GLU A 80 -23.89 -56.98 17.95
C GLU A 80 -24.51 -56.07 16.88
N VAL A 81 -25.69 -55.49 17.13
CA VAL A 81 -26.43 -54.74 16.10
C VAL A 81 -26.58 -53.25 16.38
N ALA A 82 -26.15 -52.78 17.56
CA ALA A 82 -26.27 -51.39 17.95
C ALA A 82 -24.93 -50.82 18.41
N LEU A 83 -24.77 -49.51 18.21
CA LEU A 83 -23.64 -48.76 18.74
C LEU A 83 -23.77 -48.65 20.26
N LEU A 84 -22.73 -49.05 20.99
CA LEU A 84 -22.73 -48.98 22.44
C LEU A 84 -22.15 -47.64 22.89
N ALA A 85 -22.93 -46.87 23.65
CA ALA A 85 -22.50 -45.56 24.13
C ALA A 85 -21.13 -45.58 24.85
N LYS A 86 -20.82 -46.65 25.58
CA LYS A 86 -19.53 -46.84 26.28
C LYS A 86 -18.31 -46.88 25.34
N ASN A 87 -18.50 -47.28 24.09
CA ASN A 87 -17.44 -47.43 23.10
C ASN A 87 -17.14 -46.11 22.38
N ASN A 88 -17.99 -45.09 22.54
CA ASN A 88 -17.83 -43.79 21.90
C ASN A 88 -17.51 -43.90 20.40
N LEU A 89 -18.28 -44.73 19.69
CA LEU A 89 -18.20 -44.98 18.25
C LEU A 89 -16.93 -45.71 17.77
N SER A 90 -16.10 -46.23 18.67
CA SER A 90 -14.96 -47.07 18.26
C SER A 90 -15.41 -48.38 17.58
N ASP A 91 -16.66 -48.77 17.80
CA ASP A 91 -17.39 -49.92 17.25
C ASP A 91 -18.10 -49.65 15.92
N VAL A 92 -17.90 -48.46 15.32
CA VAL A 92 -18.29 -48.22 13.92
C VAL A 92 -17.36 -48.99 12.99
N GLU A 93 -17.94 -49.83 12.12
CA GLU A 93 -17.20 -50.73 11.21
C GLU A 93 -16.52 -49.95 10.08
N ASP A 94 -17.29 -49.21 9.28
CA ASP A 94 -16.75 -48.34 8.23
C ASP A 94 -16.87 -46.87 8.64
N ARG A 95 -15.73 -46.29 9.00
CA ARG A 95 -15.67 -44.89 9.44
C ARG A 95 -15.79 -43.92 8.27
N ASP A 96 -15.34 -44.28 7.07
CA ASP A 96 -15.40 -43.41 5.90
C ASP A 96 -16.83 -43.37 5.35
N GLU A 97 -17.50 -44.54 5.27
CA GLU A 97 -18.93 -44.63 4.94
C GLU A 97 -19.79 -44.01 6.03
N ALA A 98 -19.46 -44.19 7.31
CA ALA A 98 -20.16 -43.48 8.39
C ALA A 98 -20.00 -41.96 8.26
N VAL A 99 -18.80 -41.44 7.92
CA VAL A 99 -18.56 -40.02 7.63
C VAL A 99 -19.36 -39.58 6.41
N GLU A 100 -19.49 -40.41 5.37
CA GLU A 100 -20.30 -40.12 4.18
C GLU A 100 -21.80 -40.11 4.47
N ASN A 101 -22.31 -41.10 5.19
CA ASN A 101 -23.72 -41.20 5.62
C ASN A 101 -24.11 -40.07 6.59
N LEU A 102 -23.14 -39.58 7.37
CA LEU A 102 -23.28 -38.35 8.15
C LEU A 102 -23.19 -37.08 7.29
N GLY A 103 -22.90 -37.21 5.99
CA GLY A 103 -22.78 -36.10 5.04
C GLY A 103 -21.49 -35.29 5.15
N LEU A 104 -20.47 -35.81 5.84
CA LEU A 104 -19.24 -35.09 6.19
C LEU A 104 -18.11 -35.29 5.18
N LYS A 105 -18.22 -36.22 4.22
CA LYS A 105 -17.19 -36.48 3.21
C LYS A 105 -16.72 -35.21 2.46
N PRO A 106 -17.60 -34.30 1.98
CA PRO A 106 -17.17 -33.04 1.36
C PRO A 106 -16.38 -32.12 2.30
N THR A 107 -16.64 -32.17 3.61
CA THR A 107 -15.92 -31.36 4.61
C THR A 107 -14.48 -31.85 4.77
N VAL A 108 -14.28 -33.18 4.82
CA VAL A 108 -12.95 -33.80 4.92
C VAL A 108 -12.08 -33.45 3.71
N ASP A 109 -12.63 -33.60 2.50
CA ASP A 109 -11.91 -33.32 1.26
C ASP A 109 -11.55 -31.83 1.13
N LYS A 110 -12.44 -30.93 1.55
CA LYS A 110 -12.18 -29.49 1.59
C LYS A 110 -11.09 -29.13 2.61
N ALA A 111 -11.10 -29.75 3.78
CA ALA A 111 -10.10 -29.50 4.82
C ALA A 111 -8.70 -29.96 4.40
N LYS A 112 -8.60 -31.11 3.71
CA LYS A 112 -7.33 -31.66 3.23
C LYS A 112 -6.58 -30.73 2.25
N ASN A 113 -7.32 -29.94 1.47
CA ASN A 113 -6.77 -29.04 0.45
C ASN A 113 -6.87 -27.55 0.87
N ALA A 114 -7.19 -27.27 2.14
CA ALA A 114 -7.26 -25.90 2.64
C ALA A 114 -5.85 -25.33 2.85
N VAL A 115 -5.71 -24.02 2.65
CA VAL A 115 -4.49 -23.29 3.03
C VAL A 115 -4.32 -23.31 4.55
N GLN A 116 -3.13 -23.69 5.01
CA GLN A 116 -2.80 -23.77 6.43
C GLN A 116 -2.40 -22.41 7.03
N ARG A 117 -2.63 -22.24 8.34
CA ARG A 117 -2.44 -20.97 9.04
C ARG A 117 -0.99 -20.70 9.46
N ASP A 118 -0.22 -21.76 9.66
CA ASP A 118 1.19 -21.75 10.06
C ASP A 118 2.15 -21.68 8.87
N GLY A 119 1.60 -21.60 7.65
CA GLY A 119 2.35 -21.44 6.42
C GLY A 119 2.02 -22.53 5.42
N ASP A 120 2.00 -22.17 4.14
CA ASP A 120 1.67 -23.09 3.07
C ASP A 120 2.33 -22.63 1.76
N THR A 121 2.43 -23.55 0.80
CA THR A 121 2.82 -23.23 -0.58
C THR A 121 1.62 -23.37 -1.49
N MET A 122 1.14 -22.24 -2.01
CA MET A 122 0.06 -22.25 -3.00
C MET A 122 0.63 -22.58 -4.39
N THR A 123 0.09 -23.62 -5.03
CA THR A 123 0.44 -24.00 -6.41
C THR A 123 -0.42 -23.28 -7.47
N GLY A 124 -1.41 -22.51 -7.03
CA GLY A 124 -2.30 -21.69 -7.86
C GLY A 124 -2.33 -20.22 -7.44
N LYS A 125 -2.97 -19.38 -8.26
CA LYS A 125 -3.15 -17.95 -7.95
C LYS A 125 -4.17 -17.78 -6.82
N LEU A 126 -3.83 -16.95 -5.84
CA LEU A 126 -4.81 -16.42 -4.90
C LEU A 126 -5.44 -15.15 -5.49
N THR A 127 -6.69 -15.26 -5.94
CA THR A 127 -7.44 -14.10 -6.42
C THR A 127 -8.16 -13.45 -5.24
N LEU A 128 -7.76 -12.23 -4.89
CA LEU A 128 -8.42 -11.41 -3.88
C LEU A 128 -9.16 -10.28 -4.61
N PRO A 129 -10.51 -10.32 -4.71
CA PRO A 129 -11.26 -9.22 -5.30
C PRO A 129 -10.98 -7.88 -4.62
N GLN A 130 -10.68 -7.93 -3.32
CA GLN A 130 -10.22 -6.82 -2.49
C GLN A 130 -9.41 -7.39 -1.32
N THR A 131 -8.43 -6.62 -0.83
CA THR A 131 -7.72 -6.90 0.42
C THR A 131 -7.55 -5.61 1.20
N SER A 132 -7.44 -5.72 2.52
CA SER A 132 -7.21 -4.56 3.37
C SER A 132 -5.73 -4.15 3.37
N GLY A 133 -4.77 -5.06 3.26
CA GLY A 133 -3.35 -4.69 3.27
C GLY A 133 -2.47 -5.92 3.12
N PHE A 134 -1.18 -5.69 2.89
CA PHE A 134 -0.24 -6.79 2.70
C PHE A 134 1.10 -6.53 3.38
N GLY A 135 1.61 -7.53 4.09
CA GLY A 135 2.95 -7.51 4.65
C GLY A 135 3.85 -8.44 3.86
N VAL A 136 4.95 -7.92 3.32
CA VAL A 136 5.93 -8.72 2.58
C VAL A 136 7.06 -9.09 3.53
N ASN A 137 7.10 -10.37 3.93
CA ASN A 137 8.10 -10.92 4.86
C ASN A 137 8.14 -10.20 6.23
N THR A 138 7.03 -9.60 6.62
CA THR A 138 6.89 -8.80 7.83
C THR A 138 5.40 -8.57 8.09
N ASP A 139 5.06 -8.24 9.33
CA ASP A 139 3.70 -7.80 9.66
C ASP A 139 3.45 -6.40 9.12
N ASN A 140 2.20 -6.08 8.78
CA ASN A 140 1.86 -4.76 8.29
C ASN A 140 1.41 -3.82 9.43
N ALA A 141 2.31 -2.92 9.85
CA ALA A 141 1.98 -1.87 10.81
C ALA A 141 1.54 -0.54 10.16
N LEU A 142 1.62 -0.39 8.83
CA LEU A 142 1.01 0.74 8.12
C LEU A 142 -0.52 0.65 8.05
N GLY A 143 -1.11 -0.52 8.32
CA GLY A 143 -2.56 -0.74 8.40
C GLY A 143 -3.25 -0.89 7.04
N GLY A 144 -4.54 -0.59 6.97
CA GLY A 144 -5.34 -0.78 5.74
C GLY A 144 -4.84 0.02 4.53
N ASN A 145 -5.20 -0.42 3.33
CA ASN A 145 -4.83 0.07 2.00
C ASN A 145 -3.33 0.27 1.81
N SER A 146 -2.50 -0.65 2.33
CA SER A 146 -1.05 -0.51 2.29
C SER A 146 -0.31 -1.81 2.00
N ILE A 147 0.95 -1.65 1.61
CA ILE A 147 1.92 -2.72 1.50
C ILE A 147 3.19 -2.29 2.24
N VAL A 148 3.71 -3.15 3.11
CA VAL A 148 5.02 -2.97 3.78
C VAL A 148 6.03 -4.03 3.33
N PHE A 149 7.32 -3.71 3.45
CA PHE A 149 8.40 -4.55 2.93
C PHE A 149 9.56 -4.69 3.92
N GLY A 150 9.84 -5.92 4.35
CA GLY A 150 11.05 -6.27 5.11
C GLY A 150 11.06 -5.81 6.58
N ASP A 151 10.57 -4.61 6.87
CA ASP A 151 10.17 -4.14 8.18
C ASP A 151 8.67 -3.83 8.18
N ASN A 152 8.09 -3.58 9.36
CA ASN A 152 6.64 -3.46 9.46
C ASN A 152 6.10 -2.07 9.13
N ASP A 153 6.94 -1.12 8.75
CA ASP A 153 6.56 0.29 8.64
C ASP A 153 7.20 1.05 7.45
N THR A 154 7.96 0.39 6.58
CA THR A 154 8.44 0.87 5.28
C THR A 154 7.58 0.31 4.15
N GLY A 155 7.04 1.17 3.28
CA GLY A 155 6.35 0.70 2.09
C GLY A 155 5.50 1.76 1.38
N ILE A 156 4.31 1.37 0.92
CA ILE A 156 3.39 2.28 0.25
C ILE A 156 2.00 2.17 0.83
N LYS A 157 1.25 3.27 0.82
CA LYS A 157 -0.10 3.31 1.37
C LYS A 157 -0.96 4.24 0.56
N GLN A 158 -2.13 3.76 0.17
CA GLN A 158 -3.20 4.64 -0.27
C GLN A 158 -3.81 5.30 0.96
N ASN A 159 -3.80 6.62 0.98
CA ASN A 159 -4.34 7.42 2.08
C ASN A 159 -5.61 8.19 1.69
N GLY A 160 -6.27 7.75 0.61
CA GLY A 160 -7.48 8.35 0.07
C GLY A 160 -7.61 8.10 -1.44
N ASP A 161 -8.70 8.58 -2.03
CA ASP A 161 -8.88 8.52 -3.48
C ASP A 161 -7.82 9.37 -4.20
N GLY A 162 -7.20 8.81 -5.24
CA GLY A 162 -6.12 9.47 -6.00
C GLY A 162 -4.82 9.76 -5.24
N ILE A 163 -4.66 9.28 -3.99
CA ILE A 163 -3.50 9.57 -3.13
C ILE A 163 -2.70 8.31 -2.86
N LEU A 164 -1.46 8.28 -3.36
CA LEU A 164 -0.49 7.24 -3.08
C LEU A 164 0.73 7.80 -2.36
N ASP A 165 1.03 7.19 -1.22
CA ASP A 165 2.07 7.63 -0.30
C ASP A 165 3.16 6.56 -0.15
N VAL A 166 4.41 6.97 0.00
CA VAL A 166 5.59 6.11 0.21
C VAL A 166 6.14 6.32 1.62
N TYR A 167 6.23 5.28 2.42
CA TYR A 167 6.74 5.29 3.79
C TYR A 167 8.12 4.61 3.88
N ALA A 168 8.99 5.10 4.76
CA ALA A 168 10.28 4.52 5.12
C ALA A 168 10.49 4.66 6.63
N ASN A 169 10.69 3.55 7.34
CA ASN A 169 10.81 3.46 8.80
C ASN A 169 9.65 4.19 9.51
N GLY A 170 8.43 3.90 9.05
CA GLY A 170 7.18 4.52 9.49
C GLY A 170 6.98 5.95 9.00
N GLN A 171 7.90 6.51 8.20
CA GLN A 171 7.88 7.92 7.77
C GLN A 171 7.50 8.08 6.31
N HIS A 172 6.50 8.91 6.02
CA HIS A 172 6.12 9.26 4.65
C HIS A 172 7.20 10.12 3.94
N VAL A 173 7.77 9.65 2.81
CA VAL A 173 8.91 10.22 2.07
C VAL A 173 8.61 10.66 0.62
N PHE A 174 7.53 10.17 0.00
CA PHE A 174 7.12 10.60 -1.33
C PHE A 174 5.61 10.45 -1.49
N ARG A 175 4.94 11.40 -2.15
CA ARG A 175 3.51 11.34 -2.50
C ARG A 175 3.30 11.52 -4.01
N PHE A 176 2.38 10.73 -4.54
CA PHE A 176 1.88 10.83 -5.91
C PHE A 176 0.38 11.09 -5.89
N GLN A 177 -0.04 12.03 -6.73
CA GLN A 177 -1.43 12.41 -6.95
C GLN A 177 -1.56 13.04 -8.35
N ASP A 178 -2.78 13.31 -8.82
CA ASP A 178 -2.99 13.82 -10.18
C ASP A 178 -2.30 15.18 -10.40
N GLY A 179 -1.62 15.32 -11.54
CA GLY A 179 -0.89 16.53 -11.94
C GLY A 179 0.39 16.87 -11.17
N VAL A 180 0.77 16.13 -10.12
CA VAL A 180 1.98 16.46 -9.32
C VAL A 180 2.61 15.26 -8.61
N ALA A 181 3.94 15.24 -8.59
CA ALA A 181 4.76 14.31 -7.83
C ALA A 181 5.56 15.07 -6.77
N MET A 182 5.51 14.60 -5.52
CA MET A 182 6.02 15.33 -4.38
C MET A 182 7.03 14.50 -3.59
N ALA A 183 8.31 14.84 -3.69
CA ALA A 183 9.31 14.39 -2.72
C ALA A 183 9.01 15.03 -1.34
N LEU A 184 8.74 14.24 -0.28
CA LEU A 184 8.30 14.70 1.06
C LEU A 184 9.43 14.76 2.09
N LYS A 185 10.62 14.37 1.66
CA LYS A 185 11.89 14.66 2.31
C LYS A 185 12.73 15.47 1.34
N ASN A 186 13.77 16.13 1.86
CA ASN A 186 14.68 16.93 1.06
C ASN A 186 14.99 16.14 -0.21
N ILE A 187 14.66 16.70 -1.38
CA ILE A 187 15.72 16.73 -2.37
C ILE A 187 16.70 17.67 -1.69
N GLN A 188 17.67 17.10 -0.96
CA GLN A 188 18.80 17.89 -0.54
C GLN A 188 19.48 18.27 -1.84
N ALA A 189 19.04 19.41 -2.36
CA ALA A 189 19.89 20.33 -3.09
C ALA A 189 20.86 21.00 -2.10
N GLY A 190 20.65 20.87 -0.79
CA GLY A 190 21.56 21.36 0.23
C GLY A 190 20.83 21.70 1.53
N ASN A 191 21.56 21.89 2.64
CA ASN A 191 21.07 21.81 4.04
C ASN A 191 20.84 23.18 4.74
N GLY A 192 20.66 24.29 4.00
CA GLY A 192 20.45 25.61 4.64
C GLY A 192 20.00 26.77 3.74
N ARG A 193 20.05 26.63 2.42
CA ARG A 193 19.57 27.61 1.43
C ARG A 193 18.83 26.87 0.32
N MET A 194 17.65 27.37 -0.05
CA MET A 194 16.69 26.69 -0.94
C MET A 194 16.89 27.10 -2.41
N PHE A 195 16.39 26.26 -3.33
CA PHE A 195 16.51 26.39 -4.79
C PHE A 195 15.10 26.38 -5.44
N THR A 196 14.74 27.40 -6.23
CA THR A 196 13.35 27.70 -6.69
C THR A 196 13.17 27.58 -8.22
N LEU A 197 12.01 27.04 -8.67
CA LEU A 197 11.59 26.86 -10.08
C LEU A 197 10.15 27.39 -10.29
N SER A 198 9.87 28.27 -11.28
CA SER A 198 8.54 28.93 -11.46
C SER A 198 8.21 29.41 -12.89
N SER A 199 6.90 29.46 -13.26
CA SER A 199 6.35 29.99 -14.52
C SER A 199 5.18 30.98 -14.28
N SER A 200 5.07 32.06 -15.07
CA SER A 200 3.92 32.98 -15.06
C SER A 200 2.86 32.68 -16.13
N ASP A 201 3.10 31.64 -16.95
CA ASP A 201 2.30 31.16 -18.08
C ASP A 201 1.93 32.22 -19.15
N SER A 202 2.35 33.48 -18.97
CA SER A 202 2.35 34.54 -19.96
C SER A 202 3.55 34.44 -20.90
N SER A 203 4.56 33.66 -20.48
CA SER A 203 5.57 33.22 -21.41
C SER A 203 4.84 32.45 -22.49
N THR A 204 4.94 32.93 -23.72
CA THR A 204 4.33 32.24 -24.88
C THR A 204 5.00 30.90 -25.17
N LYS A 205 5.99 30.55 -24.35
CA LYS A 205 6.92 29.44 -24.45
C LYS A 205 7.27 28.92 -23.06
N ASN A 206 7.44 27.63 -22.90
CA ASN A 206 7.91 27.07 -21.64
C ASN A 206 9.32 27.57 -21.34
N VAL A 207 9.65 27.71 -20.06
CA VAL A 207 10.99 28.09 -19.61
C VAL A 207 11.62 26.91 -18.87
N GLY A 208 12.80 26.53 -19.34
CA GLY A 208 13.65 25.56 -18.69
C GLY A 208 14.66 26.26 -17.80
N PHE A 209 14.65 25.98 -16.50
CA PHE A 209 15.88 26.07 -15.71
C PHE A 209 16.38 24.66 -15.48
N ARG A 210 17.46 24.33 -16.19
CA ARG A 210 17.94 22.97 -16.24
C ARG A 210 19.46 22.97 -16.21
N SER A 211 19.97 22.00 -15.48
CA SER A 211 21.35 21.58 -15.61
C SER A 211 21.41 20.52 -16.71
N TRP A 212 22.17 20.77 -17.78
CA TRP A 212 22.34 19.87 -18.94
C TRP A 212 23.77 19.98 -19.56
N GLY A 213 24.16 19.15 -20.55
CA GLY A 213 25.51 19.18 -21.17
C GLY A 213 25.76 18.14 -22.30
N ASN A 214 26.87 18.24 -23.08
CA ASN A 214 27.32 17.34 -24.19
C ASN A 214 28.87 17.35 -24.45
N PRO A 215 29.48 16.49 -25.33
CA PRO A 215 30.95 16.37 -25.48
C PRO A 215 31.72 17.64 -25.86
N SER A 216 31.09 18.55 -26.59
CA SER A 216 31.68 19.85 -26.96
C SER A 216 31.31 20.96 -25.97
N ARG A 217 30.33 20.73 -25.06
CA ARG A 217 29.78 21.66 -24.06
C ARG A 217 29.39 20.93 -22.76
N PRO A 218 30.36 20.56 -21.93
CA PRO A 218 30.20 19.54 -20.89
C PRO A 218 29.27 19.89 -19.72
N VAL A 219 29.23 21.14 -19.24
CA VAL A 219 28.34 21.54 -18.14
C VAL A 219 27.71 22.86 -18.49
N VAL A 220 26.38 22.86 -18.50
CA VAL A 220 25.56 24.02 -18.79
C VAL A 220 24.49 24.10 -17.72
N VAL A 221 24.56 25.17 -16.94
CA VAL A 221 23.38 25.62 -16.22
C VAL A 221 22.75 26.66 -17.12
N GLU A 222 21.63 26.28 -17.71
CA GLU A 222 20.98 27.05 -18.75
C GLU A 222 19.62 27.54 -18.27
N LEU A 223 19.36 28.76 -18.71
CA LEU A 223 18.02 29.26 -18.81
C LEU A 223 17.69 29.42 -20.30
N ASP A 224 16.63 28.73 -20.70
CA ASP A 224 16.12 28.72 -22.06
C ASP A 224 14.60 28.79 -22.08
N ASP A 225 14.08 29.09 -23.27
CA ASP A 225 12.69 28.88 -23.59
C ASP A 225 12.53 28.03 -24.87
N ASP A 226 11.29 27.76 -25.28
CA ASP A 226 11.01 26.97 -26.50
C ASP A 226 11.63 27.53 -27.80
N SER A 227 12.13 28.78 -27.83
CA SER A 227 12.79 29.40 -28.99
C SER A 227 14.30 29.20 -29.03
N GLY A 228 14.91 28.92 -27.89
CA GLY A 228 16.35 28.90 -27.76
C GLY A 228 16.83 29.50 -26.44
N TRP A 229 18.16 29.50 -26.29
CA TRP A 229 18.85 29.86 -25.06
C TRP A 229 18.87 31.38 -24.85
N HIS A 230 18.70 31.81 -23.59
CA HIS A 230 18.81 33.21 -23.18
C HIS A 230 20.23 33.52 -22.74
N PHE A 231 20.66 32.80 -21.72
CA PHE A 231 22.01 32.82 -21.22
C PHE A 231 22.36 31.46 -20.65
N TYR A 232 23.65 31.20 -20.66
CA TYR A 232 24.21 30.07 -19.96
C TYR A 232 25.52 30.46 -19.34
N SER A 233 25.83 29.80 -18.22
CA SER A 233 27.21 29.63 -17.80
C SER A 233 27.66 28.26 -18.28
N GLN A 234 28.66 28.21 -19.16
CA GLN A 234 29.25 26.95 -19.62
C GLN A 234 30.74 26.87 -19.35
N ARG A 235 31.22 25.63 -19.17
CA ARG A 235 32.64 25.27 -19.23
C ARG A 235 32.95 24.62 -20.59
N ASN A 236 33.98 25.09 -21.30
CA ASN A 236 34.39 24.63 -22.63
C ASN A 236 35.29 23.37 -22.57
N THR A 237 35.56 22.77 -23.73
CA THR A 237 36.47 21.61 -23.88
C THR A 237 37.93 21.94 -23.56
N ASP A 238 38.35 23.20 -23.75
CA ASP A 238 39.67 23.71 -23.33
C ASP A 238 39.69 24.19 -21.86
N GLY A 239 38.56 24.06 -21.15
CA GLY A 239 38.41 24.39 -19.74
C GLY A 239 38.01 25.84 -19.43
N SER A 240 38.06 26.73 -20.42
CA SER A 240 37.62 28.12 -20.26
C SER A 240 36.14 28.23 -19.92
N ILE A 241 35.73 29.31 -19.23
CA ILE A 241 34.33 29.59 -18.91
C ILE A 241 33.81 30.68 -19.82
N THR A 242 32.60 30.46 -20.32
CA THR A 242 31.85 31.48 -21.02
C THR A 242 30.55 31.74 -20.29
N PHE A 243 30.35 32.98 -19.87
CA PHE A 243 29.02 33.50 -19.62
C PHE A 243 28.54 34.17 -20.90
N ALA A 244 27.70 33.46 -21.66
CA ALA A 244 27.18 33.96 -22.92
C ALA A 244 25.77 34.49 -22.71
N VAL A 245 25.54 35.69 -23.24
CA VAL A 245 24.21 36.28 -23.32
C VAL A 245 23.88 36.45 -24.79
N ASN A 246 22.73 35.91 -25.19
CA ASN A 246 22.21 36.05 -26.54
C ASN A 246 21.47 37.40 -26.67
N GLY A 247 22.18 38.52 -26.54
CA GLY A 247 21.57 39.86 -26.56
C GLY A 247 22.41 40.97 -25.92
N GLN A 248 21.74 42.08 -25.56
CA GLN A 248 22.34 43.25 -24.93
C GLN A 248 22.40 43.14 -23.40
N MET A 249 23.35 43.86 -22.77
CA MET A 249 23.42 44.04 -21.31
C MET A 249 23.18 45.51 -20.95
N ASN A 250 22.22 45.77 -20.04
CA ASN A 250 21.86 47.14 -19.62
C ASN A 250 21.87 47.32 -18.09
N PRO A 251 22.99 47.81 -17.50
CA PRO A 251 23.10 48.12 -16.08
C PRO A 251 22.27 49.33 -15.61
N SER A 252 21.92 49.38 -14.31
CA SER A 252 21.25 50.53 -13.67
C SER A 252 22.20 51.64 -13.21
N ASN A 253 23.49 51.32 -13.06
CA ASN A 253 24.52 52.25 -12.64
C ASN A 253 25.75 52.07 -13.53
N TYR A 254 26.08 53.12 -14.28
CA TYR A 254 27.25 53.18 -15.14
C TYR A 254 28.43 53.96 -14.52
N ALA A 255 28.41 54.33 -13.23
CA ALA A 255 29.45 55.17 -12.61
C ALA A 255 30.88 54.61 -12.77
N ASN A 256 31.03 53.29 -12.83
CA ASN A 256 32.32 52.64 -13.12
C ASN A 256 32.76 52.82 -14.59
N PHE A 257 31.85 53.03 -15.53
CA PHE A 257 32.13 53.43 -16.91
C PHE A 257 32.34 54.95 -17.02
N ASP A 258 31.46 55.75 -16.43
CA ASP A 258 31.43 57.21 -16.52
C ASP A 258 32.59 57.92 -15.80
N ALA A 259 33.21 57.29 -14.79
CA ALA A 259 34.44 57.80 -14.18
C ALA A 259 35.66 57.67 -15.11
N ARG A 260 35.58 56.77 -16.11
CA ARG A 260 36.68 56.47 -17.02
C ARG A 260 36.62 57.29 -18.30
N TYR A 261 35.41 57.53 -18.77
CA TYR A 261 35.16 58.33 -19.95
C TYR A 261 34.38 59.55 -19.49
N GLN A 262 34.90 60.76 -19.73
CA GLN A 262 34.16 61.99 -19.47
C GLN A 262 32.73 61.77 -19.97
N THR A 263 31.76 61.96 -19.06
CA THR A 263 30.37 61.85 -19.47
C THR A 263 30.16 62.83 -20.60
N LYS A 264 29.20 62.51 -21.48
CA LYS A 264 28.81 63.44 -22.53
C LYS A 264 28.38 64.82 -22.00
N THR A 265 28.12 64.97 -20.69
CA THR A 265 27.75 66.24 -20.03
C THR A 265 28.87 66.92 -19.24
N GLY A 266 29.84 66.15 -18.73
CA GLY A 266 30.98 66.65 -17.97
C GLY A 266 32.19 66.97 -18.85
N GLY A 267 32.32 66.31 -20.00
CA GLY A 267 33.30 66.67 -21.02
C GLY A 267 32.90 67.90 -21.81
N VAL A 268 33.86 68.46 -22.55
CA VAL A 268 33.58 69.52 -23.53
C VAL A 268 32.63 68.95 -24.58
N GLN A 269 31.42 69.49 -24.61
CA GLN A 269 30.37 69.04 -25.52
C GLN A 269 30.52 69.72 -26.89
N ASP A 270 31.00 70.96 -26.89
CA ASP A 270 31.23 71.79 -28.07
C ASP A 270 32.21 72.95 -27.77
N VAL A 271 32.80 73.55 -28.80
CA VAL A 271 33.75 74.69 -28.73
C VAL A 271 33.37 75.77 -29.75
N ARG A 272 33.24 77.04 -29.34
CA ARG A 272 32.95 78.18 -30.25
C ARG A 272 33.73 79.46 -29.93
N LEU A 273 33.65 80.46 -30.82
CA LEU A 273 34.10 81.83 -30.57
C LEU A 273 32.92 82.75 -30.20
N GLY A 274 33.07 83.57 -29.16
CA GLY A 274 32.09 84.60 -28.78
C GLY A 274 32.15 85.87 -29.65
N SER A 275 31.43 86.92 -29.24
CA SER A 275 31.39 88.23 -29.92
C SER A 275 32.77 88.93 -29.93
N ALA A 276 33.04 89.72 -30.99
CA ALA A 276 34.31 90.43 -31.14
C ALA A 276 34.40 91.68 -30.25
N ILE A 277 35.57 91.90 -29.65
CA ILE A 277 35.94 93.12 -28.92
C ILE A 277 37.15 93.78 -29.56
N GLY A 278 37.24 95.11 -29.53
CA GLY A 278 38.41 95.85 -30.01
C GLY A 278 39.51 95.88 -28.95
N ILE A 279 40.74 95.51 -29.30
CA ILE A 279 41.91 95.54 -28.40
C ILE A 279 42.95 96.61 -28.79
N GLY A 280 42.79 97.28 -29.93
CA GLY A 280 43.65 98.40 -30.34
C GLY A 280 45.07 98.00 -30.73
N ARG A 281 45.88 98.98 -31.18
CA ARG A 281 47.27 98.75 -31.61
C ARG A 281 48.16 98.46 -30.41
N GLY A 282 48.79 97.28 -30.40
CA GLY A 282 49.67 96.87 -29.31
C GLY A 282 48.96 96.55 -28.00
N GLY A 283 47.63 96.38 -28.01
CA GLY A 283 46.88 95.98 -26.83
C GLY A 283 46.86 94.46 -26.63
N ASP A 284 46.82 94.05 -25.37
CA ASP A 284 46.84 92.64 -25.00
C ASP A 284 45.43 92.03 -25.06
N ALA A 285 45.32 90.82 -25.63
CA ALA A 285 44.07 90.07 -25.61
C ALA A 285 43.73 89.66 -24.16
N PRO A 286 42.49 89.91 -23.69
CA PRO A 286 42.07 89.46 -22.36
C PRO A 286 42.16 87.92 -22.22
N SER A 287 42.28 87.40 -20.99
CA SER A 287 42.34 85.95 -20.71
C SER A 287 41.25 85.17 -21.47
N GLY A 288 41.63 84.06 -22.09
CA GLY A 288 40.77 83.21 -22.91
C GLY A 288 40.37 83.76 -24.28
N HIS A 289 40.88 84.92 -24.73
CA HIS A 289 40.60 85.48 -26.06
C HIS A 289 41.70 85.16 -27.08
N LEU A 290 41.30 84.91 -28.34
CA LEU A 290 42.17 84.81 -29.51
C LEU A 290 41.96 86.03 -30.42
N LEU A 291 43.01 86.51 -31.08
CA LEU A 291 42.90 87.53 -32.14
C LEU A 291 42.08 86.95 -33.31
N SER A 292 41.01 87.65 -33.68
CA SER A 292 40.06 87.19 -34.68
C SER A 292 40.08 87.99 -35.98
N GLY A 293 40.89 89.06 -36.04
CA GLY A 293 40.91 90.01 -37.14
C GLY A 293 41.88 91.16 -36.86
N VAL A 294 42.64 91.49 -37.89
CA VAL A 294 43.51 92.66 -37.92
C VAL A 294 43.22 93.43 -39.18
N ASP A 295 43.41 94.72 -39.09
CA ASP A 295 43.22 95.60 -40.21
C ASP A 295 44.10 96.84 -40.00
N GLY A 296 44.48 97.49 -41.10
CA GLY A 296 45.49 98.55 -41.12
C GLY A 296 46.84 98.21 -41.77
N GLY A 297 46.86 97.31 -42.75
CA GLY A 297 48.02 97.11 -43.64
C GLY A 297 49.30 96.62 -42.96
N ALA A 298 50.48 97.02 -43.49
CA ALA A 298 51.79 96.45 -43.12
C ALA A 298 52.18 96.60 -41.63
N ASN A 299 51.50 97.48 -40.88
CA ASN A 299 51.83 97.80 -39.49
C ASN A 299 50.73 97.45 -38.47
N VAL A 300 49.58 96.90 -38.93
CA VAL A 300 48.36 96.57 -38.12
C VAL A 300 47.91 97.72 -37.21
N ASP A 301 46.95 98.51 -37.67
CA ASP A 301 46.46 99.70 -36.95
C ASP A 301 45.44 99.38 -35.87
N TRP A 302 44.66 98.31 -36.07
CA TRP A 302 43.73 97.84 -35.06
C TRP A 302 43.53 96.34 -35.13
N ALA A 303 43.13 95.80 -33.99
CA ALA A 303 43.00 94.37 -33.77
C ALA A 303 41.70 94.12 -32.98
N ASN A 304 41.03 93.00 -33.30
CA ASN A 304 39.91 92.51 -32.51
C ASN A 304 40.18 91.10 -31.97
N ALA A 305 39.59 90.80 -30.83
CA ALA A 305 39.72 89.50 -30.18
C ALA A 305 38.35 88.91 -29.84
N ARG A 306 38.28 87.58 -29.76
CA ARG A 306 37.08 86.83 -29.40
C ARG A 306 37.38 85.81 -28.30
N PRO A 307 36.52 85.65 -27.29
CA PRO A 307 36.71 84.63 -26.28
C PRO A 307 36.49 83.25 -26.89
N VAL A 308 37.36 82.29 -26.58
CA VAL A 308 37.09 80.87 -26.81
C VAL A 308 36.12 80.42 -25.72
N GLN A 309 35.01 79.83 -26.14
CA GLN A 309 33.98 79.31 -25.25
C GLN A 309 33.87 77.80 -25.40
N VAL A 310 33.71 77.10 -24.28
CA VAL A 310 33.39 75.67 -24.23
C VAL A 310 31.98 75.47 -23.70
N LEU A 311 31.25 74.53 -24.30
CA LEU A 311 29.96 74.09 -23.80
C LEU A 311 30.19 72.94 -22.81
N ILE A 312 29.85 73.14 -21.54
CA ILE A 312 29.93 72.12 -20.51
C ILE A 312 28.64 72.16 -19.70
N ASN A 313 27.99 71.01 -19.53
CA ASN A 313 26.69 70.89 -18.85
C ASN A 313 25.63 71.86 -19.38
N GLY A 314 25.57 72.04 -20.71
CA GLY A 314 24.60 72.94 -21.36
C GLY A 314 24.89 74.44 -21.20
N VAL A 315 25.98 74.84 -20.55
CA VAL A 315 26.35 76.25 -20.31
C VAL A 315 27.63 76.60 -21.06
N TRP A 316 27.59 77.68 -21.85
CA TRP A 316 28.77 78.26 -22.49
C TRP A 316 29.62 79.01 -21.46
N ARG A 317 30.90 78.67 -21.37
CA ARG A 317 31.88 79.30 -20.46
C ARG A 317 33.06 79.83 -21.25
N ASN A 318 33.52 81.06 -20.94
CA ASN A 318 34.79 81.56 -21.44
C ASN A 318 35.93 80.72 -20.84
N VAL A 319 36.89 80.28 -21.65
CA VAL A 319 38.12 79.61 -21.16
C VAL A 319 39.04 80.62 -20.49
N VAL A 320 40.08 80.14 -19.82
CA VAL A 320 41.15 80.97 -19.23
C VAL A 320 42.49 80.69 -19.91
N SER A 321 43.29 81.73 -20.08
CA SER A 321 44.71 81.59 -20.45
C SER A 321 45.53 81.21 -19.20
N LEU A 322 46.45 80.24 -19.33
CA LEU A 322 47.40 79.80 -18.29
C LEU A 322 48.52 80.82 -18.05
#